data_AF-A0A537ERC1-F1
#
_entry.id   AF-A0A537ERC1-F1
#
_cell.length_a   1.000
_cell.length_b   1.000
_cell.length_c   1.000
_cell.angle_alpha   90.00
_cell.angle_beta   90.00
_cell.angle_gamma   90.00
#
_symmetry.space_group_name_H-M   'P 1'
#
loop_
_entity.id
_entity.type
_entity.pdbx_description
1 polymer ?
#
loop_
_entity_poly.entity_id
_entity_poly.type
_entity_poly.pdbx_seq_one_letter_code
_entity_poly.pdbx_strand_id
1 'polypeptide(L)'
;MASPSPEAEDEYLTISRWRETERAHMISAIHEMIEEARKKAKSRRAPANERIRWTRLAGQLIWYKDSILRSMTQEAMERELIVLKKQVLKNKSEEKPPPGYMFFGQPPPKQEPANKKE
;
A
#
# COMPACT_ATOMS: atom_id res chain seq x y z
N MET A 1 -9.00 12.42 17.30
CA MET A 1 -8.55 11.66 16.11
C MET A 1 -8.06 10.32 16.62
N ALA A 2 -8.83 9.24 16.45
CA ALA A 2 -8.46 7.92 16.95
C ALA A 2 -7.27 7.37 16.15
N SER A 3 -6.21 6.94 16.84
CA SER A 3 -5.16 6.14 16.23
C SER A 3 -5.77 4.85 15.64
N PRO A 4 -5.33 4.38 14.47
CA PRO A 4 -5.82 3.12 13.93
C PRO A 4 -5.53 1.99 14.94
N SER A 5 -6.54 1.16 15.21
CA SER A 5 -6.41 -0.03 16.05
C SER A 5 -5.38 -0.97 15.43
N PRO A 6 -4.52 -1.66 16.23
CA PRO A 6 -3.58 -2.66 15.71
C PRO A 6 -4.26 -3.75 14.86
N GLU A 7 -5.53 -4.06 15.15
CA GLU A 7 -6.34 -5.00 14.36
C GLU A 7 -6.57 -4.54 12.91
N ALA A 8 -6.70 -3.22 12.68
CA ALA A 8 -6.86 -2.65 11.36
C ALA A 8 -5.55 -2.70 10.54
N GLU A 9 -4.39 -2.73 11.21
CA GLU A 9 -3.10 -2.89 10.53
C GLU A 9 -2.89 -4.33 10.03
N ASP A 10 -3.30 -5.33 10.83
CA ASP A 10 -3.23 -6.75 10.46
C ASP A 10 -4.20 -7.12 9.32
N GLU A 11 -5.42 -6.58 9.34
CA GLU A 11 -6.39 -6.76 8.25
C GLU A 11 -5.86 -6.16 6.93
N TYR A 12 -5.27 -4.96 7.00
CA TYR A 12 -4.68 -4.30 5.84
C TYR A 12 -3.47 -5.07 5.26
N LEU A 13 -2.60 -5.60 6.12
CA LEU A 13 -1.47 -6.45 5.70
C LEU A 13 -1.95 -7.74 5.03
N THR A 14 -3.03 -8.34 5.55
CA THR A 14 -3.63 -9.54 4.99
C THR A 14 -4.21 -9.28 3.60
N ILE A 15 -5.01 -8.22 3.45
CA ILE A 15 -5.57 -7.78 2.17
C ILE A 15 -4.45 -7.44 1.18
N SER A 16 -3.39 -6.78 1.65
CA SER A 16 -2.24 -6.41 0.81
C SER A 16 -1.50 -7.62 0.24
N ARG A 17 -1.23 -8.63 1.08
CA ARG A 17 -0.62 -9.89 0.64
C ARG A 17 -1.50 -10.63 -0.36
N TRP A 18 -2.80 -10.69 -0.09
CA TRP A 18 -3.77 -11.32 -1.01
C TRP A 18 -3.80 -10.61 -2.37
N ARG A 19 -3.79 -9.27 -2.39
CA ARG A 19 -3.70 -8.48 -3.63
C ARG A 19 -2.38 -8.74 -4.38
N GLU A 20 -1.27 -8.86 -3.67
CA GLU A 20 0.03 -9.21 -4.28
C GLU A 20 -0.01 -10.60 -4.94
N THR A 21 -0.59 -11.60 -4.28
CA THR A 21 -0.74 -12.95 -4.84
C THR A 21 -1.68 -12.98 -6.04
N GLU A 22 -2.83 -12.31 -5.95
CA GLU A 22 -3.80 -12.24 -7.04
C GLU A 22 -3.18 -11.59 -8.30
N ARG A 23 -2.41 -10.52 -8.09
CA ARG A 23 -1.68 -9.84 -9.17
C ARG A 23 -0.58 -10.70 -9.77
N ALA A 24 0.16 -11.46 -8.96
CA ALA A 24 1.15 -12.39 -9.48
C ALA A 24 0.49 -13.44 -10.39
N HIS A 25 -0.66 -13.97 -9.99
CA HIS A 25 -1.46 -14.87 -10.84
C HIS A 25 -1.92 -14.19 -12.14
N MET A 26 -2.41 -12.95 -12.07
CA MET A 26 -2.80 -12.19 -13.26
C MET A 26 -1.63 -11.96 -14.22
N ILE A 27 -0.45 -11.56 -13.72
CA ILE A 27 0.74 -11.33 -14.53
C ILE A 27 1.18 -12.63 -15.23
N SER A 28 1.16 -13.76 -14.51
CA SER A 28 1.48 -15.07 -15.07
C SER A 28 0.49 -15.48 -16.16
N ALA A 29 -0.81 -15.36 -15.91
CA ALA A 29 -1.85 -15.67 -16.90
C ALA A 29 -1.73 -14.78 -18.16
N ILE A 30 -1.48 -13.48 -17.99
CA ILE A 30 -1.25 -12.58 -19.13
C ILE A 30 0.01 -12.96 -19.90
N HIS A 31 1.07 -13.38 -19.22
CA HIS A 31 2.28 -13.83 -19.86
C HIS A 31 2.05 -15.07 -20.74
N GLU A 32 1.31 -16.06 -20.25
CA GLU A 32 0.91 -17.24 -21.03
C GLU A 32 0.10 -16.86 -22.27
N MET A 33 -0.90 -15.98 -22.10
CA MET A 33 -1.71 -15.48 -23.22
C MET A 33 -0.87 -14.73 -24.27
N ILE A 34 0.15 -13.97 -23.85
CA ILE A 34 1.09 -13.31 -24.77
C ILE A 34 1.84 -14.35 -25.59
N GLU A 35 2.38 -15.39 -24.96
CA GLU A 35 3.15 -16.42 -25.67
C GLU A 35 2.27 -17.22 -26.65
N GLU A 36 1.03 -17.53 -26.27
CA GLU A 36 0.08 -18.15 -27.18
C GLU A 36 -0.26 -17.25 -28.38
N ALA A 37 -0.55 -15.98 -28.13
CA ALA A 37 -0.85 -15.02 -29.19
C ALA A 37 0.35 -14.87 -30.14
N ARG A 38 1.57 -14.81 -29.62
CA ARG A 38 2.80 -14.77 -30.43
C ARG A 38 2.99 -16.05 -31.24
N LYS A 39 2.73 -17.23 -30.66
CA LYS A 39 2.80 -18.52 -31.35
C LYS A 39 1.81 -18.58 -32.51
N LYS A 40 0.57 -18.12 -32.31
CA LYS A 40 -0.47 -18.06 -33.34
C LYS A 40 -0.13 -17.02 -34.42
N ALA A 41 0.41 -15.86 -34.04
CA ALA A 41 0.85 -14.82 -34.98
C ALA A 41 1.99 -15.30 -35.90
N LYS A 42 2.88 -16.15 -35.41
CA LYS A 42 4.00 -16.73 -36.17
C LYS A 42 3.63 -18.01 -36.93
N SER A 43 2.40 -18.52 -36.79
CA SER A 43 1.98 -19.77 -37.43
C SER A 43 1.98 -19.63 -38.95
N ARG A 44 2.69 -20.52 -39.63
CA ARG A 44 2.72 -20.57 -41.11
C ARG A 44 1.35 -20.95 -41.71
N ARG A 45 0.53 -21.69 -40.96
CA ARG A 45 -0.81 -22.14 -41.39
C ARG A 45 -1.89 -21.06 -41.24
N ALA A 46 -1.65 -20.04 -40.41
CA ALA A 46 -2.63 -18.99 -40.17
C ALA A 46 -2.64 -17.99 -41.35
N PRO A 47 -3.82 -17.60 -41.84
CA PRO A 47 -3.96 -16.56 -42.86
C PRO A 47 -3.48 -15.19 -42.34
N ALA A 48 -3.12 -14.28 -43.24
CA ALA A 48 -2.45 -13.02 -42.89
C ALA A 48 -3.29 -12.13 -41.95
N ASN A 49 -4.60 -12.08 -42.15
CA ASN A 49 -5.56 -11.35 -41.30
C ASN A 49 -5.55 -11.85 -39.85
N GLU A 50 -5.54 -13.17 -39.64
CA GLU A 50 -5.44 -13.78 -38.32
C GLU A 50 -4.11 -13.47 -37.66
N ARG A 51 -3.00 -13.56 -38.41
CA ARG A 51 -1.68 -13.19 -37.87
C ARG A 51 -1.64 -11.74 -37.39
N ILE A 52 -2.21 -10.80 -38.14
CA ILE A 52 -2.32 -9.39 -37.74
C ILE A 52 -3.17 -9.26 -36.46
N ARG A 53 -4.31 -9.98 -36.38
CA ARG A 53 -5.17 -9.99 -35.19
C ARG A 53 -4.41 -10.50 -33.96
N TRP A 54 -3.69 -11.60 -34.08
CA TRP A 54 -2.88 -12.17 -32.99
C TRP A 54 -1.73 -11.25 -32.56
N THR A 55 -1.06 -10.59 -33.51
CA THR A 55 -0.02 -9.59 -33.19
C THR A 55 -0.59 -8.40 -32.44
N ARG A 56 -1.75 -7.88 -32.85
CA ARG A 56 -2.44 -6.79 -32.13
C ARG A 56 -2.85 -7.20 -30.73
N LEU A 57 -3.40 -8.41 -30.58
CA LEU A 57 -3.77 -8.95 -29.27
C LEU A 57 -2.55 -9.09 -28.34
N ALA A 58 -1.43 -9.61 -28.86
CA ALA A 58 -0.19 -9.69 -28.08
C ALA A 58 0.29 -8.30 -27.61
N GLY A 59 0.18 -7.28 -28.46
CA GLY A 59 0.49 -5.89 -28.08
C GLY A 59 -0.42 -5.36 -26.97
N GLN A 60 -1.73 -5.61 -27.06
CA GLN A 60 -2.69 -5.23 -26.00
C GLN A 60 -2.37 -5.91 -24.67
N LEU A 61 -2.07 -7.21 -24.70
CA LEU A 61 -1.72 -7.97 -23.49
C LEU A 61 -0.41 -7.48 -22.85
N ILE A 62 0.59 -7.11 -23.66
CA ILE A 62 1.82 -6.48 -23.16
C ILE A 62 1.50 -5.16 -22.46
N TRP A 63 0.62 -4.35 -23.03
CA TRP A 63 0.20 -3.08 -22.43
C TRP A 63 -0.54 -3.29 -21.10
N TYR A 64 -1.44 -4.28 -21.02
CA TYR A 64 -2.11 -4.62 -19.76
C TYR A 64 -1.13 -5.13 -18.70
N LYS A 65 -0.16 -5.97 -19.07
CA LYS A 65 0.90 -6.42 -18.16
C LYS A 65 1.70 -5.24 -17.61
N ASP A 66 2.09 -4.29 -18.46
CA ASP A 66 2.80 -3.07 -18.06
C ASP A 66 1.95 -2.21 -17.11
N SER A 67 0.65 -2.04 -17.39
CA SER A 67 -0.26 -1.28 -16.52
C SER A 67 -0.36 -1.89 -15.11
N ILE A 68 -0.45 -3.23 -15.00
CA ILE A 68 -0.49 -3.91 -13.70
C ILE A 68 0.83 -3.71 -12.95
N LEU A 69 1.97 -3.83 -13.63
CA LEU A 69 3.28 -3.60 -13.04
C LEU A 69 3.45 -2.15 -12.56
N ARG A 70 2.93 -1.16 -13.30
CA ARG A 70 2.94 0.25 -12.88
C ARG A 70 2.02 0.53 -11.69
N SER A 71 0.87 -0.15 -11.58
CA SER A 71 0.04 0.01 -10.38
C SER A 71 0.74 -0.47 -9.09
N MET A 72 1.76 -1.33 -9.18
CA MET A 72 2.57 -1.72 -8.03
C MET A 72 3.36 -0.55 -7.44
N THR A 73 3.86 0.37 -8.27
CA THR A 73 4.63 1.53 -7.78
C THR A 73 3.71 2.52 -7.07
N GLN A 74 2.45 2.63 -7.48
CA GLN A 74 1.47 3.46 -6.79
C GLN A 74 1.14 2.90 -5.40
N GLU A 75 0.83 1.61 -5.29
CA GLU A 75 0.58 1.00 -3.97
C GLU A 75 1.82 1.04 -3.06
N ALA A 76 3.02 0.89 -3.61
CA ALA A 76 4.26 1.05 -2.86
C ALA A 76 4.43 2.49 -2.34
N MET A 77 4.14 3.51 -3.16
CA MET A 77 4.13 4.91 -2.72
C MET A 77 3.06 5.17 -1.65
N GLU A 78 1.87 4.59 -1.76
CA GLU A 78 0.82 4.72 -0.75
C GLU A 78 1.28 4.12 0.61
N ARG A 79 1.99 3.00 0.59
CA ARG A 79 2.62 2.42 1.80
C ARG A 79 3.65 3.36 2.41
N GLU A 80 4.56 3.92 1.60
CA GLU A 80 5.55 4.88 2.07
C GLU A 80 4.90 6.13 2.69
N LEU A 81 3.83 6.63 2.07
CA LEU A 81 3.10 7.79 2.55
C LEU A 81 2.43 7.55 3.92
N ILE A 82 1.90 6.34 4.17
CA ILE A 82 1.37 5.95 5.49
C ILE A 82 2.48 5.93 6.54
N VAL A 83 3.64 5.35 6.23
CA VAL A 83 4.80 5.31 7.15
C VAL A 83 5.29 6.71 7.47
N LEU A 84 5.45 7.55 6.45
CA LEU A 84 5.85 8.95 6.59
C LEU A 84 4.85 9.73 7.44
N LYS A 85 3.55 9.54 7.24
CA LYS A 85 2.50 10.17 8.06
C LYS A 85 2.59 9.75 9.54
N LYS A 86 2.87 8.47 9.82
CA LYS A 86 3.09 7.98 11.20
C LYS A 86 4.32 8.64 11.83
N GLN A 87 5.42 8.77 11.10
CA GLN A 87 6.64 9.43 11.58
C GLN A 87 6.40 10.92 11.90
N VAL A 88 5.72 11.65 10.99
CA VAL A 88 5.38 13.07 11.20
C VAL A 88 4.50 13.25 12.45
N LEU A 89 3.53 12.36 12.68
CA LEU A 89 2.66 12.43 13.85
C LEU A 89 3.39 12.06 15.15
N LYS A 90 4.30 11.08 15.12
CA LYS A 90 5.12 10.69 16.27
C LYS A 90 6.00 11.86 16.77
N ASN A 91 6.57 12.64 15.85
CA ASN A 91 7.40 13.79 16.20
C ASN A 91 6.58 14.94 16.83
N LYS A 92 5.31 15.10 16.44
CA LYS A 92 4.42 16.11 17.05
C LYS A 92 4.04 15.79 18.49
N SER A 93 3.96 14.52 18.87
CA SER A 93 3.69 14.12 20.26
C SER A 93 4.88 14.29 21.21
N GLU A 94 6.09 14.48 20.67
CA GLU A 94 7.33 14.66 21.44
C GLU A 94 7.71 16.14 21.63
N GLU A 95 6.92 17.10 21.13
CA GLU A 95 7.00 18.50 21.55
C GLU A 95 6.47 18.62 23.00
N LYS A 96 7.22 18.07 23.95
CA LYS A 96 7.15 18.55 25.33
C LYS A 96 7.54 20.02 25.28
N PRO A 97 6.76 20.91 25.92
CA PRO A 97 7.20 22.29 26.07
C PRO A 97 8.64 22.29 26.62
N PRO A 98 9.53 23.15 26.09
CA PRO A 98 10.92 23.18 26.53
C PRO A 98 10.98 23.31 28.07
N PRO A 99 11.92 22.62 28.75
CA PRO A 99 12.03 22.67 30.20
C PRO A 99 12.07 24.13 30.68
N GLY A 100 11.01 24.58 31.35
CA GLY A 100 10.80 25.98 31.76
C GLY A 100 9.52 26.65 31.25
N TYR A 101 8.76 26.01 30.35
CA TYR A 101 7.46 26.54 29.92
C TYR A 101 6.41 26.37 31.02
N MET A 102 6.11 27.44 31.76
CA MET A 102 4.97 27.47 32.68
C MET A 102 3.70 27.77 31.89
N PHE A 103 2.74 26.83 31.89
CA PHE A 103 1.39 27.09 31.42
C PHE A 103 0.67 27.91 32.49
N PHE A 104 0.64 29.24 32.34
CA PHE A 104 -0.11 30.14 33.23
C PHE A 104 -1.61 29.85 33.09
N GLY A 105 -2.19 29.05 34.01
CA GLY A 105 -3.65 28.87 34.00
C GLY A 105 -4.29 27.82 34.89
N GLN A 106 -3.56 26.93 35.60
CA GLN A 106 -4.21 25.95 36.49
C GLN A 106 -3.73 26.08 37.94
N PRO A 107 -4.64 26.37 38.91
CA PRO A 107 -4.26 26.35 40.32
C PRO A 107 -3.98 24.92 40.77
N PRO A 108 -3.00 24.71 41.68
CA PRO A 108 -2.62 23.38 42.11
C PRO A 108 -3.78 22.68 42.87
N PRO A 109 -3.95 21.35 42.69
CA PRO A 109 -4.96 20.59 43.42
C PRO A 109 -4.65 20.62 44.92
N LYS A 110 -5.67 20.92 45.73
CA LYS A 110 -5.60 20.93 47.20
C LYS A 110 -5.09 19.59 47.72
N GLN A 111 -3.98 19.61 48.45
CA GLN A 111 -3.48 18.46 49.20
C GLN A 111 -4.33 18.30 50.47
N GLU A 112 -4.98 17.16 50.65
CA GLU A 112 -5.56 16.77 51.94
C GLU A 112 -4.47 16.21 52.86
N PRO A 113 -4.43 16.59 54.15
CA PRO A 113 -3.35 16.19 55.04
C PRO A 113 -3.44 14.70 55.42
N ALA A 114 -2.34 13.98 55.20
CA ALA A 114 -2.12 12.61 55.63
C ALA A 114 -2.22 12.51 57.16
N ASN A 115 -3.20 11.75 57.64
CA ASN A 115 -3.39 11.46 59.05
C ASN A 115 -2.32 10.46 59.51
N LYS A 116 -1.39 10.91 60.35
CA LYS A 116 -0.51 10.02 61.13
C LYS A 116 -1.33 9.42 62.27
N LYS A 117 -1.33 8.10 62.40
CA LYS A 117 -1.65 7.45 63.67
C LYS A 117 -0.52 6.51 64.06
N GLU A 118 -0.10 6.69 65.31
CA GLU A 118 0.81 5.87 66.12
C GLU A 118 0.30 4.43 66.30
#